data_AF-A0AA35VFF1-F1
#
_entry.id   AF-A0AA35VFF1-F1
#
_cell.length_a   1.000
_cell.length_b   1.000
_cell.length_c   1.000
_cell.angle_alpha   90.00
_cell.angle_beta   90.00
_cell.angle_gamma   90.00
#
_symmetry.space_group_name_H-M   'P 1'
#
loop_
_entity.id
_entity.type
_entity.pdbx_description
1 polymer ?
#
loop_
_entity_poly.entity_id
_entity_poly.type
_entity_poly.pdbx_seq_one_letter_code
_entity_poly.pdbx_strand_id
1 'polypeptide(L)'
;MSNGSFHDHLSAKSDAPISWARRLRVARDTACGLAYLHEGMDYSVIFRDFTPSNILLDKEWHAKLLNFGNTSLSTSEGQTYVSGYAAPEYLKTGYLTTKSNVWSYGVLLYVLITGWPPLDPHRPMNEQKLLDWVKPYLSDDKFCQIVDSRIEIDDFGLREAKRLSIIANSCLRKNIKVRPKMSRVLDMLDQLMTKSVMERASDNADRVLHEPYSSMKMKFKGKRRFECLSCICSWTK
;
A
#
# COMPACT_ATOMS: atom_id res chain seq x y z
N MET A 1 -14.92 10.99 -5.23
CA MET A 1 -13.68 11.35 -5.96
C MET A 1 -13.74 10.70 -7.34
N SER A 2 -13.05 11.24 -8.35
CA SER A 2 -13.27 10.92 -9.77
C SER A 2 -12.87 9.50 -10.18
N ASN A 3 -11.93 8.87 -9.47
CA ASN A 3 -11.48 7.51 -9.77
C ASN A 3 -12.09 6.46 -8.82
N GLY A 4 -13.17 6.79 -8.09
CA GLY A 4 -13.84 5.83 -7.20
C GLY A 4 -13.03 5.42 -5.97
N SER A 5 -13.34 4.25 -5.43
CA SER A 5 -12.64 3.65 -4.28
C SER A 5 -11.56 2.68 -4.75
N PHE A 6 -10.54 2.44 -3.92
CA PHE A 6 -9.49 1.48 -4.22
C PHE A 6 -10.05 0.05 -4.40
N HIS A 7 -11.14 -0.28 -3.70
CA HIS A 7 -11.84 -1.54 -3.87
C HIS A 7 -12.29 -1.79 -5.33
N ASP A 8 -12.76 -0.76 -6.01
CA ASP A 8 -13.27 -0.85 -7.40
C ASP A 8 -12.17 -1.28 -8.38
N HIS A 9 -10.91 -0.94 -8.08
CA HIS A 9 -9.73 -1.29 -8.87
C HIS A 9 -9.10 -2.63 -8.50
N LEU A 10 -9.47 -3.20 -7.35
CA LEU A 10 -9.02 -4.54 -6.93
C LEU A 10 -9.92 -5.65 -7.48
N SER A 11 -11.20 -5.36 -7.70
CA SER A 11 -12.21 -6.32 -8.16
C SER A 11 -11.75 -7.08 -9.41
N ALA A 12 -12.02 -8.40 -9.45
CA ALA A 12 -11.77 -9.24 -10.62
C ALA A 12 -12.58 -8.78 -11.86
N LYS A 13 -13.62 -7.97 -11.66
CA LYS A 13 -14.45 -7.39 -12.72
C LYS A 13 -13.92 -6.05 -13.26
N SER A 14 -12.79 -5.57 -12.74
CA SER A 14 -12.19 -4.32 -13.23
C SER A 14 -11.45 -4.57 -14.55
N ASP A 15 -11.87 -3.90 -15.61
CA ASP A 15 -11.25 -4.01 -16.94
C ASP A 15 -9.84 -3.39 -17.01
N ALA A 16 -9.46 -2.59 -16.02
CA ALA A 16 -8.18 -1.88 -15.98
C ALA A 16 -7.54 -1.99 -14.58
N PRO A 17 -6.73 -3.04 -14.33
CA PRO A 17 -6.05 -3.19 -13.05
C PRO A 17 -5.11 -2.02 -12.79
N ILE A 18 -5.10 -1.54 -11.54
CA ILE A 18 -4.23 -0.44 -11.13
C ILE A 18 -2.75 -0.86 -11.18
N SER A 19 -1.94 -0.09 -11.92
CA SER A 19 -0.52 -0.38 -12.14
C SER A 19 0.30 -0.41 -10.85
N TRP A 20 1.42 -1.13 -10.87
CA TRP A 20 2.32 -1.26 -9.71
C TRP A 20 2.75 0.09 -9.11
N ALA A 21 3.15 1.04 -9.95
CA ALA A 21 3.54 2.37 -9.51
C ALA A 21 2.41 3.12 -8.78
N ARG A 22 1.16 2.96 -9.24
CA ARG A 22 -0.01 3.53 -8.57
C ARG A 22 -0.32 2.81 -7.26
N ARG A 23 -0.15 1.49 -7.19
CA ARG A 23 -0.28 0.74 -5.91
C ARG A 23 0.72 1.22 -4.85
N LEU A 24 1.98 1.46 -5.23
CA LEU A 24 2.98 2.05 -4.34
C LEU A 24 2.59 3.46 -3.87
N ARG A 25 2.02 4.28 -4.76
CA ARG A 25 1.49 5.59 -4.38
C ARG A 25 0.34 5.47 -3.37
N VAL A 26 -0.61 4.57 -3.61
CA VAL A 26 -1.71 4.29 -2.68
C VAL A 26 -1.18 3.84 -1.32
N ALA A 27 -0.16 2.96 -1.28
CA ALA A 27 0.49 2.54 -0.05
C ALA A 27 1.01 3.76 0.73
N ARG A 28 1.79 4.62 0.07
CA ARG A 28 2.41 5.81 0.66
C ARG A 28 1.38 6.82 1.16
N ASP A 29 0.43 7.18 0.31
CA ASP A 29 -0.59 8.20 0.63
C ASP A 29 -1.49 7.74 1.79
N THR A 30 -1.83 6.44 1.82
CA THR A 30 -2.58 5.84 2.94
C THR A 30 -1.76 5.83 4.24
N ALA A 31 -0.45 5.52 4.17
CA ALA A 31 0.43 5.61 5.33
C ALA A 31 0.55 7.05 5.84
N CYS A 32 0.64 8.02 4.94
CA CYS A 32 0.67 9.45 5.27
C CYS A 32 -0.60 9.88 6.00
N GLY A 33 -1.77 9.53 5.48
CA GLY A 33 -3.05 9.82 6.13
C GLY A 33 -3.16 9.20 7.52
N LEU A 34 -2.78 7.93 7.68
CA LEU A 34 -2.77 7.27 9.00
C LEU A 34 -1.74 7.86 9.97
N ALA A 35 -0.54 8.20 9.50
CA ALA A 35 0.48 8.84 10.32
C ALA A 35 0.01 10.21 10.82
N TYR A 36 -0.64 10.99 9.96
CA TYR A 36 -1.24 12.26 10.35
C TYR A 36 -2.33 12.08 11.42
N LEU A 37 -3.24 11.11 11.26
CA LEU A 37 -4.29 10.83 12.24
C LEU A 37 -3.73 10.36 13.59
N HIS A 38 -2.70 9.52 13.60
CA HIS A 38 -2.15 8.93 14.83
C HIS A 38 -1.20 9.86 15.56
N GLU A 39 -0.41 10.66 14.84
CA GLU A 39 0.78 11.34 15.36
C GLU A 39 0.86 12.83 14.98
N GLY A 40 0.11 13.28 13.98
CA GLY A 40 0.19 14.64 13.45
C GLY A 40 -0.83 15.64 14.03
N MET A 41 -1.81 15.14 14.79
CA MET A 41 -2.83 15.95 15.46
C MET A 41 -2.53 16.08 16.97
N ASP A 42 -3.10 17.10 17.62
CA ASP A 42 -2.98 17.29 19.08
C ASP A 42 -3.53 16.11 19.89
N TYR A 43 -4.43 15.34 19.29
CA TYR A 43 -4.97 14.09 19.84
C TYR A 43 -4.89 12.97 18.79
N SER A 44 -4.53 11.77 19.24
CA SER A 44 -4.45 10.60 18.37
C SER A 44 -5.86 10.14 17.95
N VAL A 45 -6.15 10.17 16.66
CA VAL A 45 -7.39 9.66 16.05
C VAL A 45 -7.18 8.25 15.54
N ILE A 46 -8.03 7.31 15.95
CA ILE A 46 -7.97 5.92 15.50
C ILE A 46 -8.98 5.72 14.36
N PHE A 47 -8.53 5.21 13.22
CA PHE A 47 -9.36 5.02 12.03
C PHE A 47 -10.20 3.74 12.17
N ARG A 48 -11.52 3.87 12.27
CA ARG A 48 -12.39 2.75 12.68
C ARG A 48 -12.59 1.71 11.57
N ASP A 49 -12.85 2.15 10.36
CA ASP A 49 -13.29 1.29 9.26
C ASP A 49 -12.19 1.22 8.20
N PHE A 50 -11.03 0.66 8.55
CA PHE A 50 -9.91 0.56 7.61
C PHE A 50 -10.16 -0.54 6.56
N THR A 51 -10.69 -0.14 5.40
CA THR A 51 -10.96 -1.02 4.25
C THR A 51 -10.61 -0.33 2.93
N PRO A 52 -10.34 -1.07 1.83
CA PRO A 52 -10.13 -0.49 0.50
C PRO A 52 -11.26 0.39 -0.01
N SER A 53 -12.50 0.14 0.42
CA SER A 53 -13.67 0.94 0.05
C SER A 53 -13.61 2.36 0.64
N ASN A 54 -12.92 2.51 1.77
CA ASN A 54 -12.71 3.79 2.44
C ASN A 54 -11.40 4.49 2.01
N ILE A 55 -10.71 3.97 1.00
CA ILE A 55 -9.55 4.60 0.38
C ILE A 55 -10.00 5.10 -0.99
N LEU A 56 -10.24 6.40 -1.12
CA LEU A 56 -10.71 6.99 -2.37
C LEU A 56 -9.53 7.52 -3.20
N LEU A 57 -9.68 7.48 -4.52
CA LEU A 57 -8.67 7.91 -5.47
C LEU A 57 -9.11 9.18 -6.20
N ASP A 58 -8.27 10.23 -6.21
CA ASP A 58 -8.55 11.44 -6.99
C ASP A 58 -8.10 11.31 -8.43
N LYS A 59 -8.32 12.34 -9.24
CA LYS A 59 -7.98 12.36 -10.68
C LYS A 59 -6.48 12.18 -10.93
N GLU A 60 -5.63 12.54 -9.97
CA GLU A 60 -4.18 12.35 -10.00
C GLU A 60 -3.73 10.99 -9.41
N TRP A 61 -4.66 10.12 -9.03
CA TRP A 61 -4.43 8.83 -8.39
C TRP A 61 -3.77 8.93 -7.00
N HIS A 62 -4.00 10.04 -6.30
CA HIS A 62 -3.67 10.14 -4.88
C HIS A 62 -4.76 9.51 -4.03
N ALA A 63 -4.34 8.76 -3.02
CA ALA A 63 -5.25 8.12 -2.09
C ALA A 63 -5.63 9.07 -0.95
N LYS A 64 -6.93 9.13 -0.64
CA LYS A 64 -7.46 9.86 0.52
C LYS A 64 -8.33 8.94 1.34
N LEU A 65 -8.17 9.01 2.66
CA LEU A 65 -9.00 8.27 3.61
C LEU A 65 -10.37 8.96 3.71
N LEU A 66 -11.43 8.21 3.41
CA LEU A 66 -12.80 8.68 3.55
C LEU A 66 -13.28 8.41 4.97
N ASN A 67 -13.74 9.47 5.63
CA ASN A 67 -14.22 9.41 7.01
C ASN A 67 -15.66 9.89 7.04
N PHE A 68 -16.61 9.06 6.59
CA PHE A 68 -18.02 9.31 6.85
C PHE A 68 -18.45 8.46 8.05
N GLY A 69 -18.65 9.15 9.17
CA GLY A 69 -19.01 8.57 10.45
C GLY A 69 -20.29 7.73 10.36
N ASN A 70 -20.22 6.53 10.95
CA ASN A 70 -21.32 5.59 11.16
C ASN A 70 -22.16 5.28 9.90
N THR A 71 -21.79 4.22 9.20
CA THR A 71 -22.82 3.30 8.67
C THR A 71 -22.48 1.88 9.07
N SER A 72 -23.03 1.51 10.23
CA SER A 72 -23.46 0.15 10.50
C SER A 72 -24.49 -0.24 9.43
N LEU A 73 -24.03 -0.69 8.26
CA LEU A 73 -24.75 -1.70 7.50
C LEU A 73 -23.88 -2.96 7.52
N SER A 74 -23.93 -3.65 8.65
CA SER A 74 -23.71 -5.09 8.69
C SER A 74 -24.83 -5.77 7.90
N THR A 75 -24.73 -5.78 6.58
CA THR A 75 -25.17 -6.94 5.81
C THR A 75 -24.30 -8.11 6.25
N SER A 76 -24.86 -9.31 6.31
CA SER A 76 -24.19 -10.55 6.71
C SER A 76 -22.87 -10.85 5.96
N GLU A 77 -22.64 -10.20 4.81
CA GLU A 77 -21.41 -10.26 4.03
C GLU A 77 -20.31 -9.26 4.50
N GLY A 78 -20.69 -8.18 5.19
CA GLY A 78 -19.81 -7.09 5.64
C GLY A 78 -19.01 -7.38 6.93
N GLN A 79 -19.56 -8.20 7.84
CA GLN A 79 -18.80 -8.69 9.01
C GLN A 79 -17.57 -9.50 8.57
N THR A 80 -17.71 -10.26 7.48
CA THR A 80 -16.66 -11.06 6.86
C THR A 80 -15.54 -10.18 6.30
N TYR A 81 -15.88 -9.06 5.63
CA TYR A 81 -14.90 -8.13 5.08
C TYR A 81 -14.09 -7.36 6.14
N VAL A 82 -14.76 -6.87 7.20
CA VAL A 82 -14.08 -6.17 8.31
C VAL A 82 -13.20 -7.14 9.12
N SER A 83 -13.59 -8.41 9.23
CA SER A 83 -12.81 -9.42 9.96
C SER A 83 -11.43 -9.69 9.34
N GLY A 84 -11.29 -9.57 8.01
CA GLY A 84 -10.04 -9.88 7.31
C GLY A 84 -8.91 -8.86 7.53
N TYR A 85 -9.26 -7.60 7.78
CA TYR A 85 -8.30 -6.53 8.09
C TYR A 85 -8.07 -6.35 9.60
N ALA A 86 -8.92 -6.92 10.44
CA ALA A 86 -8.90 -6.70 11.88
C ALA A 86 -7.67 -7.35 12.54
N ALA A 87 -7.06 -6.61 13.46
CA ALA A 87 -5.97 -7.14 14.27
C ALA A 87 -6.47 -8.24 15.23
N PRO A 88 -5.69 -9.30 15.49
CA PRO A 88 -6.13 -10.42 16.32
C PRO A 88 -6.48 -9.99 17.75
N GLU A 89 -5.77 -9.00 18.31
CA GLU A 89 -6.12 -8.45 19.62
C GLU A 89 -7.43 -7.64 19.60
N TYR A 90 -7.73 -6.96 18.49
CA TYR A 90 -8.96 -6.22 18.34
C TYR A 90 -10.16 -7.17 18.24
N LEU A 91 -10.02 -8.25 17.47
CA LEU A 91 -11.03 -9.32 17.40
C LEU A 91 -11.28 -9.97 18.77
N LYS A 92 -10.23 -10.13 19.58
CA LYS A 92 -10.34 -10.76 20.90
C LYS A 92 -10.93 -9.84 21.97
N THR A 93 -10.56 -8.56 21.95
CA THR A 93 -10.84 -7.65 23.08
C THR A 93 -11.88 -6.58 22.76
N GLY A 94 -12.16 -6.33 21.49
CA GLY A 94 -12.99 -5.21 21.03
C GLY A 94 -12.32 -3.84 21.15
N TYR A 95 -11.09 -3.74 21.70
CA TYR A 95 -10.39 -2.47 21.85
C TYR A 95 -9.59 -2.12 20.60
N LEU A 96 -10.07 -1.09 19.90
CA LEU A 96 -9.38 -0.55 18.74
C LEU A 96 -8.27 0.39 19.20
N THR A 97 -7.07 0.24 18.61
CA THR A 97 -5.90 1.07 18.91
C THR A 97 -5.22 1.54 17.64
N THR A 98 -4.33 2.53 17.74
CA THR A 98 -3.44 2.90 16.62
C THR A 98 -2.62 1.71 16.12
N LYS A 99 -2.22 0.79 17.01
CA LYS A 99 -1.51 -0.44 16.65
C LYS A 99 -2.39 -1.46 15.92
N SER A 100 -3.69 -1.44 16.16
CA SER A 100 -4.66 -2.22 15.39
C SER A 100 -4.79 -1.69 13.96
N ASN A 101 -4.77 -0.36 13.77
CA ASN A 101 -4.66 0.23 12.42
C ASN A 101 -3.36 -0.12 11.71
N VAL A 102 -2.22 -0.17 12.42
CA VAL A 102 -0.94 -0.61 11.82
C VAL A 102 -1.08 -2.03 11.27
N TRP A 103 -1.75 -2.94 11.99
CA TRP A 103 -2.02 -4.29 11.49
C TRP A 103 -2.87 -4.26 10.23
N SER A 104 -4.00 -3.54 10.25
CA SER A 104 -4.89 -3.42 9.10
C SER A 104 -4.19 -2.83 7.87
N TYR A 105 -3.29 -1.88 8.09
CA TYR A 105 -2.40 -1.34 7.05
C TYR A 105 -1.44 -2.41 6.50
N GLY A 106 -0.86 -3.26 7.35
CA GLY A 106 -0.06 -4.39 6.91
C GLY A 106 -0.82 -5.40 6.05
N VAL A 107 -2.11 -5.64 6.35
CA VAL A 107 -3.00 -6.44 5.49
C VAL A 107 -3.20 -5.76 4.14
N LEU A 108 -3.48 -4.44 4.11
CA LEU A 108 -3.61 -3.68 2.87
C LEU A 108 -2.36 -3.77 1.99
N LEU A 109 -1.16 -3.77 2.58
CA LEU A 109 0.08 -3.94 1.80
C LEU A 109 0.13 -5.28 1.06
N TYR A 110 -0.34 -6.36 1.67
CA TYR A 110 -0.47 -7.63 0.96
C TYR A 110 -1.57 -7.60 -0.10
N VAL A 111 -2.70 -6.96 0.17
CA VAL A 111 -3.77 -6.76 -0.83
C VAL A 111 -3.24 -5.98 -2.04
N LEU A 112 -2.35 -5.01 -1.85
CA LEU A 112 -1.68 -4.29 -2.94
C LEU A 112 -0.73 -5.20 -3.75
N ILE A 113 -0.01 -6.10 -3.09
CA ILE A 113 0.90 -7.04 -3.75
C ILE A 113 0.13 -8.09 -4.55
N THR A 114 -0.88 -8.71 -3.94
CA THR A 114 -1.56 -9.88 -4.48
C THR A 114 -2.77 -9.54 -5.33
N GLY A 115 -3.37 -8.37 -5.12
CA GLY A 115 -4.65 -8.00 -5.71
C GLY A 115 -5.84 -8.78 -5.14
N TRP A 116 -5.65 -9.53 -4.06
CA TRP A 116 -6.67 -10.42 -3.49
C TRP A 116 -7.29 -9.83 -2.22
N PRO A 117 -8.57 -10.08 -1.94
CA PRO A 117 -9.18 -9.69 -0.68
C PRO A 117 -8.55 -10.48 0.48
N PRO A 118 -8.54 -9.95 1.72
CA PRO A 118 -7.93 -10.64 2.86
C PRO A 118 -8.62 -11.94 3.25
N LEU A 119 -9.91 -12.04 2.93
CA LEU A 119 -10.73 -13.23 3.13
C LEU A 119 -11.50 -13.52 1.84
N ASP A 120 -11.28 -14.70 1.28
CA ASP A 120 -11.93 -15.16 0.05
C ASP A 120 -12.64 -16.50 0.32
N PRO A 121 -13.97 -16.51 0.48
CA PRO A 121 -14.72 -17.73 0.80
C PRO A 121 -14.80 -18.70 -0.39
N HIS A 122 -14.46 -18.27 -1.61
CA HIS A 122 -14.48 -19.13 -2.79
C HIS A 122 -13.21 -19.99 -2.93
N ARG A 123 -12.22 -19.80 -2.04
CA ARG A 123 -10.98 -20.59 -2.00
C ARG A 123 -11.09 -21.83 -1.11
N PRO A 124 -10.20 -22.82 -1.31
CA PRO A 124 -10.04 -23.92 -0.37
C PRO A 124 -9.91 -23.42 1.07
N MET A 125 -10.48 -24.15 2.03
CA MET A 125 -10.61 -23.70 3.43
C MET A 125 -9.29 -23.25 4.07
N ASN A 126 -8.18 -23.87 3.68
CA ASN A 126 -6.82 -23.57 4.14
C ASN A 126 -6.17 -22.36 3.42
N GLU A 127 -6.80 -21.81 2.40
CA GLU A 127 -6.30 -20.70 1.55
C GLU A 127 -7.21 -19.47 1.59
N GLN A 128 -8.33 -19.52 2.32
CA GLN A 128 -9.28 -18.41 2.39
C GLN A 128 -8.66 -17.15 3.01
N LYS A 129 -7.71 -17.32 3.93
CA LYS A 129 -7.04 -16.22 4.63
C LYS A 129 -5.77 -15.82 3.89
N LEU A 130 -5.75 -14.61 3.35
CA LEU A 130 -4.63 -14.06 2.59
C LEU A 130 -3.29 -14.21 3.34
N LEU A 131 -3.26 -13.86 4.62
CA LEU A 131 -2.03 -13.93 5.42
C LEU A 131 -1.53 -15.35 5.67
N ASP A 132 -2.42 -16.34 5.66
CA ASP A 132 -2.02 -17.75 5.79
C ASP A 132 -1.52 -18.29 4.44
N TRP A 133 -2.18 -17.87 3.35
CA TRP A 133 -1.81 -18.23 1.99
C TRP A 133 -0.44 -17.67 1.56
N VAL A 134 -0.09 -16.42 1.87
CA VAL A 134 1.19 -15.83 1.42
C VAL A 134 2.43 -16.39 2.13
N LYS A 135 2.30 -16.89 3.37
CA LYS A 135 3.42 -17.33 4.23
C LYS A 135 4.42 -18.27 3.53
N PRO A 136 4.01 -19.36 2.86
CA PRO A 136 4.94 -20.28 2.20
C PRO A 136 5.68 -19.68 0.99
N TYR A 137 5.26 -18.51 0.49
CA TYR A 137 5.83 -17.85 -0.69
C TYR A 137 6.70 -16.63 -0.35
N LEU A 138 6.89 -16.32 0.93
CA LEU A 138 7.70 -15.17 1.35
C LEU A 138 9.21 -15.38 1.14
N SER A 139 9.64 -16.57 0.69
CA SER A 139 11.02 -16.82 0.25
C SER A 139 11.28 -16.23 -1.13
N ASP A 140 12.53 -15.86 -1.40
CA ASP A 140 12.91 -15.12 -2.60
C ASP A 140 12.54 -15.83 -3.91
N ASP A 141 12.64 -17.15 -3.94
CA ASP A 141 12.41 -17.97 -5.14
C ASP A 141 10.92 -18.14 -5.49
N LYS A 142 10.03 -17.94 -4.52
CA LYS A 142 8.59 -18.18 -4.67
C LYS A 142 7.76 -16.91 -4.65
N PHE A 143 8.37 -15.77 -4.32
CA PHE A 143 7.67 -14.50 -4.14
C PHE A 143 6.89 -14.04 -5.39
N CYS A 144 7.40 -14.30 -6.59
CA CYS A 144 6.70 -13.94 -7.83
C CYS A 144 5.30 -14.58 -7.93
N GLN A 145 5.06 -15.70 -7.26
CA GLN A 145 3.79 -16.42 -7.29
C GLN A 145 2.67 -15.72 -6.50
N ILE A 146 3.01 -14.78 -5.62
CA ILE A 146 2.02 -13.99 -4.88
C ILE A 146 1.74 -12.63 -5.50
N VAL A 147 2.52 -12.21 -6.51
CA VAL A 147 2.27 -10.92 -7.15
C VAL A 147 1.06 -11.04 -8.06
N ASP A 148 0.19 -10.02 -8.05
CA ASP A 148 -1.01 -9.97 -8.87
C ASP A 148 -0.66 -10.19 -10.36
N SER A 149 -1.16 -11.28 -10.94
CA SER A 149 -0.88 -11.66 -12.33
C SER A 149 -1.54 -10.74 -13.36
N ARG A 150 -2.45 -9.86 -12.94
CA ARG A 150 -3.14 -8.89 -13.81
C ARG A 150 -2.30 -7.65 -14.08
N ILE A 151 -1.23 -7.41 -13.31
CA ILE A 151 -0.34 -6.26 -13.52
C ILE A 151 0.96 -6.70 -14.18
N GLU A 152 1.42 -5.92 -15.15
CA GLU A 152 2.76 -6.06 -15.68
C GLU A 152 3.76 -5.56 -14.64
N ILE A 153 4.67 -6.44 -14.24
CA ILE A 153 5.74 -6.14 -13.30
C ILE A 153 7.05 -6.66 -13.87
N ASP A 154 8.06 -5.80 -13.93
CA ASP A 154 9.41 -6.16 -14.30
C ASP A 154 10.21 -6.65 -13.06
N ASP A 155 11.43 -7.12 -13.27
CA ASP A 155 12.32 -7.56 -12.18
C ASP A 155 12.53 -6.46 -11.14
N PHE A 156 12.47 -5.21 -11.59
CA PHE A 156 12.55 -4.04 -10.76
C PHE A 156 11.35 -3.91 -9.81
N GLY A 157 10.14 -3.93 -10.35
CA GLY A 157 8.91 -3.92 -9.57
C GLY A 157 8.81 -5.12 -8.64
N LEU A 158 9.32 -6.29 -9.05
CA LEU A 158 9.38 -7.47 -8.19
C LEU A 158 10.26 -7.22 -6.94
N ARG A 159 11.40 -6.53 -7.09
CA ARG A 159 12.24 -6.11 -5.95
C ARG A 159 11.52 -5.10 -5.05
N GLU A 160 10.78 -4.15 -5.63
CA GLU A 160 9.94 -3.22 -4.86
C GLU A 160 8.86 -3.98 -4.08
N ALA A 161 8.18 -4.95 -4.70
CA ALA A 161 7.14 -5.75 -4.08
C ALA A 161 7.69 -6.59 -2.91
N LYS A 162 8.88 -7.18 -3.09
CA LYS A 162 9.61 -7.86 -2.02
C LYS A 162 9.90 -6.93 -0.85
N ARG A 163 10.45 -5.74 -1.11
CA ARG A 163 10.71 -4.72 -0.08
C ARG A 163 9.42 -4.30 0.63
N LEU A 164 8.33 -4.13 -0.12
CA LEU A 164 7.02 -3.79 0.44
C LEU A 164 6.49 -4.89 1.38
N SER A 165 6.72 -6.17 1.06
CA SER A 165 6.35 -7.29 1.93
C SER A 165 7.09 -7.28 3.27
N ILE A 166 8.35 -6.82 3.29
CA ILE A 166 9.13 -6.65 4.52
C ILE A 166 8.49 -5.57 5.41
N ILE A 167 8.04 -4.46 4.81
CA ILE A 167 7.29 -3.41 5.51
C ILE A 167 5.98 -3.99 6.07
N ALA A 168 5.23 -4.74 5.26
CA ALA A 168 4.00 -5.42 5.68
C ALA A 168 4.22 -6.35 6.88
N ASN A 169 5.28 -7.16 6.85
CA ASN A 169 5.64 -8.08 7.94
C ASN A 169 6.02 -7.34 9.23
N SER A 170 6.59 -6.14 9.14
CA SER A 170 6.84 -5.30 10.31
C SER A 170 5.55 -4.80 10.97
N CYS A 171 4.51 -4.52 10.17
CA CYS A 171 3.20 -4.12 10.63
C CYS A 171 2.39 -5.28 11.23
N LEU A 172 2.56 -6.50 10.69
CA LEU A 172 1.82 -7.71 11.05
C LEU A 172 2.44 -8.52 12.20
N ARG A 173 3.30 -7.89 13.01
CA ARG A 173 3.88 -8.54 14.20
C ARG A 173 2.78 -8.89 15.21
N LYS A 174 2.75 -10.15 15.67
CA LYS A 174 1.79 -10.60 16.70
C LYS A 174 1.96 -9.82 18.02
N ASN A 175 3.21 -9.53 18.41
CA ASN A 175 3.47 -8.68 19.56
C ASN A 175 3.22 -7.21 19.17
N ILE A 176 2.18 -6.62 19.77
CA ILE A 176 1.71 -5.25 19.52
C ILE A 176 2.83 -4.23 19.76
N LYS A 177 3.67 -4.44 20.79
CA LYS A 177 4.71 -3.48 21.20
C LYS A 177 5.80 -3.30 20.14
N VAL A 178 6.05 -4.31 19.31
CA VAL A 178 7.12 -4.27 18.29
C VAL A 178 6.62 -3.81 16.93
N ARG A 179 5.30 -3.65 16.74
CA ARG A 179 4.78 -3.02 15.52
C ARG A 179 5.30 -1.58 15.46
N PRO A 180 5.72 -1.07 14.29
CA PRO A 180 6.18 0.31 14.15
C PRO A 180 5.06 1.32 14.42
N LYS A 181 5.43 2.60 14.54
CA LYS A 181 4.47 3.71 14.40
C LYS A 181 4.21 3.99 12.92
N MET A 182 3.12 4.66 12.58
CA MET A 182 2.80 4.92 11.16
C MET A 182 3.77 5.91 10.53
N SER A 183 4.30 6.87 11.28
CA SER A 183 5.44 7.72 10.88
C SER A 183 6.64 6.89 10.41
N ARG A 184 7.02 5.87 11.19
CA ARG A 184 8.12 4.97 10.83
C ARG A 184 7.81 4.12 9.59
N VAL A 185 6.56 3.69 9.43
CA VAL A 185 6.13 2.96 8.22
C VAL A 185 6.22 3.86 6.99
N LEU A 186 5.81 5.12 7.10
CA LEU A 186 5.93 6.11 6.04
C LEU A 186 7.40 6.33 5.64
N ASP A 187 8.31 6.47 6.61
CA ASP A 187 9.75 6.59 6.33
C ASP A 187 10.27 5.37 5.54
N MET A 188 9.84 4.16 5.90
CA MET A 188 10.26 2.93 5.23
C MET A 188 9.76 2.88 3.77
N LEU A 189 8.56 3.40 3.50
CA LEU A 189 8.00 3.52 2.15
C LEU A 189 8.73 4.59 1.34
N ASP A 190 9.00 5.75 1.93
CA ASP A 190 9.76 6.82 1.28
C ASP A 190 11.17 6.36 0.90
N GLN A 191 11.83 5.58 1.77
CA GLN A 191 13.11 4.97 1.46
C GLN A 191 13.02 3.94 0.34
N LEU A 192 11.96 3.11 0.31
CA LEU A 192 11.73 2.15 -0.76
C LEU A 192 11.59 2.88 -2.10
N MET A 193 10.75 3.91 -2.16
CA MET A 193 10.50 4.68 -3.39
C MET A 193 11.73 5.51 -3.81
N THR A 194 12.50 6.02 -2.85
CA THR A 194 13.74 6.76 -3.14
C THR A 194 14.82 5.85 -3.72
N LYS A 195 15.06 4.70 -3.08
CA LYS A 195 15.96 3.67 -3.62
C LYS A 195 15.53 3.27 -5.01
N SER A 196 14.23 3.20 -5.23
CA SER A 196 13.73 2.74 -6.51
C SER A 196 13.96 3.74 -7.64
N VAL A 197 13.84 5.04 -7.38
CA VAL A 197 14.24 6.09 -8.34
C VAL A 197 15.73 6.03 -8.64
N MET A 198 16.59 5.82 -7.63
CA MET A 198 18.05 5.76 -7.80
C MET A 198 18.51 4.54 -8.63
N GLU A 199 17.93 3.36 -8.36
CA GLU A 199 18.25 2.13 -9.09
C GLU A 199 17.80 2.23 -10.57
N ARG A 200 16.61 2.77 -10.86
CA ARG A 200 16.17 3.01 -12.25
C ARG A 200 17.07 4.01 -12.99
N ALA A 201 17.55 5.05 -12.30
CA ALA A 201 18.46 6.02 -12.88
C ALA A 201 19.83 5.40 -13.22
N SER A 202 20.29 4.46 -12.38
CA SER A 202 21.55 3.73 -12.59
C SER A 202 21.44 2.73 -13.74
N ASP A 203 20.38 1.92 -13.78
CA ASP A 203 20.11 0.99 -14.89
C ASP A 203 19.98 1.72 -16.24
N ASN A 204 19.38 2.92 -16.24
CA ASN A 204 19.26 3.73 -17.44
C ASN A 204 20.61 4.34 -17.87
N ALA A 205 21.47 4.72 -16.92
CA ALA A 205 22.82 5.19 -17.23
C ALA A 205 23.69 4.07 -17.84
N ASP A 206 23.60 2.84 -17.32
CA ASP A 206 24.33 1.68 -17.85
C ASP A 206 23.85 1.29 -19.25
N ARG A 207 22.54 1.40 -19.53
CA ARG A 207 22.00 1.18 -20.89
C ARG A 207 22.46 2.23 -21.89
N VAL A 208 22.57 3.50 -21.50
CA VAL A 208 23.07 4.58 -22.35
C VAL A 208 24.56 4.42 -22.67
N LEU A 209 25.35 3.81 -21.77
CA LEU A 209 26.76 3.50 -22.03
C LEU A 209 26.97 2.35 -23.02
N HIS A 210 25.94 1.55 -23.32
CA HIS A 210 25.99 0.44 -24.26
C HIS A 210 25.30 0.70 -25.61
N GLU A 211 24.82 1.91 -25.88
CA GLU A 211 24.38 2.30 -27.23
C GLU A 211 25.59 2.56 -28.16
N PRO A 212 25.61 2.03 -29.41
CA PRO A 212 26.59 2.43 -30.40
C PRO A 212 26.43 3.92 -30.68
N TYR A 213 27.50 4.67 -30.41
CA TYR A 213 27.59 6.12 -30.54
C TYR A 213 27.09 6.61 -31.92
N SER A 214 25.85 7.12 -31.98
CA SER A 214 25.39 7.96 -33.08
C SER A 214 24.88 9.28 -32.52
N SER A 215 25.73 10.28 -32.68
CA SER A 215 25.56 11.71 -32.48
C SER A 215 24.17 12.23 -32.07
N MET A 216 24.05 12.79 -30.87
CA MET A 216 23.21 13.98 -30.68
C MET A 216 23.76 14.91 -29.59
N LYS A 217 23.98 16.17 -30.00
CA LYS A 217 24.61 17.25 -29.23
C LYS A 217 23.73 17.68 -28.03
N MET A 218 24.31 17.68 -26.84
CA MET A 218 23.69 18.27 -25.65
C MET A 218 23.58 19.80 -25.75
N LYS A 219 22.42 20.33 -25.38
CA LYS A 219 22.25 21.73 -24.95
C LYS A 219 21.84 21.72 -23.48
N PHE A 220 22.78 22.08 -22.60
CA PHE A 220 22.49 22.37 -21.20
C PHE A 220 21.87 23.77 -21.09
N LYS A 221 20.66 23.87 -20.53
CA LYS A 221 20.15 25.09 -19.88
C LYS A 221 19.67 24.70 -18.49
N GLY A 222 20.27 25.34 -17.49
CA GLY A 222 20.17 24.96 -16.09
C GLY A 222 19.00 25.54 -15.29
N LYS A 223 19.12 25.29 -13.97
CA LYS A 223 18.35 25.76 -12.80
C LYS A 223 16.88 25.34 -12.71
N ARG A 224 16.60 24.53 -11.68
CA ARG A 224 15.75 24.86 -10.49
C ARG A 224 15.70 23.62 -9.57
N ARG A 225 16.11 23.74 -8.29
CA ARG A 225 15.37 24.23 -7.10
C ARG A 225 14.63 23.06 -6.44
N PHE A 226 15.16 22.63 -5.30
CA PHE A 226 14.50 21.70 -4.38
C PHE A 226 13.23 22.39 -3.84
N GLU A 227 12.07 21.82 -4.14
CA GLU A 227 10.80 22.15 -3.47
C GLU A 227 10.18 20.84 -2.98
N CYS A 228 10.61 20.43 -1.79
CA CYS A 228 9.87 19.50 -0.95
C CYS A 228 9.08 20.36 0.04
N LEU A 229 7.87 20.82 -0.29
CA LEU A 229 7.02 21.56 0.67
C LEU A 229 5.51 21.66 0.31
N SER A 230 4.92 20.81 -0.54
CA SER A 230 3.49 20.95 -0.93
C SER A 230 2.51 19.86 -0.45
N CYS A 231 2.91 18.88 0.35
CA CYS A 231 1.98 17.81 0.78
C CYS A 231 1.12 18.11 2.03
N ILE A 232 1.13 19.33 2.59
CA ILE A 232 0.50 19.59 3.91
C ILE A 232 -0.92 20.20 3.86
N CYS A 233 -1.46 20.71 2.74
CA CYS A 233 -2.70 21.52 2.81
C CYS A 233 -3.86 21.15 1.88
N SER A 234 -4.22 19.87 1.71
CA SER A 234 -5.49 19.52 1.04
C SER A 234 -6.17 18.25 1.58
N TRP A 235 -6.14 18.11 2.92
CA TRP A 235 -6.84 17.08 3.67
C TRP A 235 -8.25 17.47 4.15
N THR A 236 -8.70 18.70 3.86
CA THR A 236 -10.08 19.14 4.11
C THR A 236 -10.56 20.06 2.98
N LYS A 237 -11.39 19.49 2.10
CA LYS A 237 -12.55 20.11 1.45
C LYS A 237 -13.27 19.07 0.60
#